data_AF-A0A7X4GFG3-F1
#
_entry.id   AF-A0A7X4GFG3-F1
#
_cell.length_a   1.000
_cell.length_b   1.000
_cell.length_c   1.000
_cell.angle_alpha   90.00
_cell.angle_beta   90.00
_cell.angle_gamma   90.00
#
_symmetry.space_group_name_H-M   'P 1'
#
loop_
_entity.id
_entity.type
_entity.pdbx_description
1 polymer ?
#
loop_
_entity_poly.entity_id
_entity_poly.type
_entity_poly.pdbx_seq_one_letter_code
_entity_poly.pdbx_strand_id
1 'polypeptide(L)'
;MRFQTLATLLAGAMLSTAMPSPAADAPATPSIAGCEPGGPCATPLPVKVVVVSLFEIGKDEGDVAGEFQLWKTRRGLTQRIPFPQGFHDLYYNPETQVLGVVTGVGTARSTAATMALGLDQRFDLSRSYWLVAGIAGIDPEDASIGSVAWARYVIDGDLGHEIDAREIPADWKSGYFPRQTKGPNDMKGKPDPSGGEVFQVNPTLEKWAYNLTKDIDLPDSPAIAAERARFTDYPHGQEAPFVLEGDTLSAMTFWHGEKLTGWANDWVRYWSGGQGEFVTSAMEDTGVMQAVTYLDQIGRVDRDRVLVLRAGSNFTMPPPGIDAATYLLRENEGYAGLEASVENLYTVGSRVVDELLDKWDRYKDATP
;
A
#
# COMPACT_ATOMS: atom_id res chain seq x y z
N MET A 1 100.96 -26.21 18.92
CA MET A 1 100.01 -25.23 18.38
C MET A 1 98.82 -25.98 17.81
N ARG A 2 97.62 -25.66 18.33
CA ARG A 2 96.26 -25.89 17.78
C ARG A 2 95.85 -27.31 17.38
N PHE A 3 94.95 -27.90 18.17
CA PHE A 3 93.87 -28.75 17.66
C PHE A 3 92.54 -28.30 18.24
N GLN A 4 91.58 -28.12 17.34
CA GLN A 4 90.23 -27.61 17.52
C GLN A 4 89.30 -28.70 18.06
N THR A 5 88.33 -28.32 18.91
CA THR A 5 87.17 -29.15 19.22
C THR A 5 85.91 -28.36 18.82
N LEU A 6 85.15 -28.94 17.89
CA LEU A 6 83.85 -28.45 17.42
C LEU A 6 82.81 -28.45 18.55
N ALA A 7 82.05 -27.37 18.66
CA ALA A 7 80.78 -27.34 19.40
C ALA A 7 79.65 -27.02 18.41
N THR A 8 78.74 -27.98 18.25
CA THR A 8 77.59 -27.93 17.35
C THR A 8 76.42 -27.24 18.08
N LEU A 9 75.96 -26.09 17.58
CA LEU A 9 74.74 -25.41 18.04
C LEU A 9 73.56 -25.85 17.17
N LEU A 10 72.60 -26.57 17.76
CA LEU A 10 71.28 -26.81 17.16
C LEU A 10 70.36 -25.63 17.48
N ALA A 11 69.92 -24.91 16.46
CA ALA A 11 68.82 -23.95 16.55
C ALA A 11 67.50 -24.68 16.26
N GLY A 12 66.65 -24.83 17.27
CA GLY A 12 65.28 -25.34 17.13
C GLY A 12 64.35 -24.23 16.64
N ALA A 13 63.82 -24.36 15.42
CA ALA A 13 62.73 -23.53 14.93
C ALA A 13 61.40 -24.04 15.51
N MET A 14 60.76 -23.26 16.40
CA MET A 14 59.39 -23.50 16.82
C MET A 14 58.44 -22.96 15.75
N LEU A 15 57.81 -23.85 14.99
CA LEU A 15 56.64 -23.50 14.17
C LEU A 15 55.43 -23.31 15.11
N SER A 16 55.00 -22.07 15.33
CA SER A 16 53.69 -21.78 15.91
C SER A 16 52.61 -22.00 14.86
N THR A 17 51.89 -23.11 14.94
CA THR A 17 50.65 -23.33 14.18
C THR A 17 49.57 -22.42 14.76
N ALA A 18 49.30 -21.28 14.10
CA ALA A 18 48.12 -20.48 14.39
C ALA A 18 46.89 -21.29 13.98
N MET A 19 46.06 -21.69 14.96
CA MET A 19 44.77 -22.29 14.66
C MET A 19 43.85 -21.21 14.06
N PRO A 20 43.16 -21.48 12.94
CA PRO A 20 42.18 -20.57 12.40
C PRO A 20 41.04 -20.40 13.42
N SER A 21 40.67 -19.14 13.70
CA SER A 21 39.45 -18.83 14.46
C SER A 21 38.24 -19.44 13.74
N PRO A 22 37.26 -20.01 14.48
CA PRO A 22 36.03 -20.47 13.86
C PRO A 22 35.36 -19.28 13.17
N ALA A 23 34.99 -19.47 11.90
CA ALA A 23 34.13 -18.53 11.20
C ALA A 23 32.85 -18.36 12.02
N ALA A 24 32.45 -17.12 12.28
CA ALA A 24 31.16 -16.85 12.92
C ALA A 24 30.06 -17.52 12.08
N ASP A 25 29.27 -18.40 12.70
CA ASP A 25 28.11 -19.02 12.05
C ASP A 25 27.24 -17.90 11.46
N ALA A 26 26.86 -18.06 10.19
CA ALA A 26 25.89 -17.17 9.57
C ALA A 26 24.62 -17.14 10.43
N PRO A 27 23.96 -15.98 10.62
CA PRO A 27 22.73 -15.91 11.40
C PRO A 27 21.73 -16.93 10.86
N ALA A 28 21.17 -17.76 11.74
CA ALA A 28 20.13 -18.71 11.35
C ALA A 28 18.95 -17.97 10.73
N THR A 29 18.45 -18.46 9.60
CA THR A 29 17.28 -17.90 8.93
C THR A 29 16.08 -17.94 9.88
N PRO A 30 15.37 -16.82 10.10
CA PRO A 30 14.17 -16.80 10.94
C PRO A 30 13.16 -17.83 10.45
N SER A 31 12.64 -18.66 11.35
CA SER A 31 11.70 -19.74 11.01
C SER A 31 10.46 -19.67 11.88
N ILE A 32 9.31 -19.85 11.23
CA ILE A 32 7.99 -19.98 11.86
C ILE A 32 7.65 -21.44 12.20
N ALA A 33 8.58 -22.36 11.94
CA ALA A 33 8.39 -23.78 12.15
C ALA A 33 8.07 -24.08 13.63
N GLY A 34 6.91 -24.69 13.88
CA GLY A 34 6.43 -25.00 15.22
C GLY A 34 5.43 -23.99 15.79
N CYS A 35 5.13 -22.91 15.08
CA CYS A 35 4.04 -22.01 15.45
C CYS A 35 2.79 -22.25 14.58
N GLU A 36 1.67 -22.51 15.24
CA GLU A 36 0.38 -22.75 14.59
C GLU A 36 -0.35 -21.44 14.25
N PRO A 37 -1.10 -21.35 13.14
CA PRO A 37 -1.90 -20.17 12.80
C PRO A 37 -2.84 -19.75 13.94
N GLY A 38 -2.76 -18.47 14.35
CA GLY A 38 -3.58 -17.92 15.44
C GLY A 38 -3.22 -18.41 16.85
N GLY A 39 -2.24 -19.33 16.98
CA GLY A 39 -1.72 -19.79 18.25
C GLY A 39 -0.62 -18.88 18.81
N PRO A 40 -0.24 -19.04 20.09
CA PRO A 40 0.92 -18.37 20.64
C PRO A 40 2.21 -18.86 19.96
N CYS A 41 3.18 -17.97 19.78
CA CYS A 41 4.48 -18.31 19.19
C CYS A 41 5.59 -17.71 20.06
N ALA A 42 6.50 -18.56 20.54
CA ALA A 42 7.62 -18.13 21.39
C ALA A 42 8.72 -17.40 20.59
N THR A 43 8.77 -17.64 19.29
CA THR A 43 9.78 -17.10 18.37
C THR A 43 9.09 -16.49 17.15
N PRO A 44 8.40 -15.34 17.30
CA PRO A 44 7.72 -14.68 16.20
C PRO A 44 8.71 -14.31 15.09
N LEU A 45 8.26 -14.42 13.83
CA LEU A 45 9.01 -13.95 12.67
C LEU A 45 9.12 -12.43 12.70
N PRO A 46 10.33 -11.86 12.60
CA PRO A 46 10.50 -10.43 12.43
C PRO A 46 10.02 -10.01 11.04
N VAL A 47 9.28 -8.89 10.95
CA VAL A 47 8.85 -8.32 9.68
C VAL A 47 9.25 -6.84 9.63
N LYS A 48 9.96 -6.45 8.59
CA LYS A 48 10.37 -5.05 8.38
C LYS A 48 9.31 -4.26 7.62
N VAL A 49 8.78 -4.87 6.57
CA VAL A 49 7.78 -4.27 5.69
C VAL A 49 6.68 -5.28 5.39
N VAL A 50 5.43 -4.85 5.57
CA VAL A 50 4.25 -5.53 5.06
C VAL A 50 3.79 -4.82 3.79
N VAL A 51 3.80 -5.51 2.66
CA VAL A 51 3.17 -5.06 1.42
C VAL A 51 1.74 -5.58 1.43
N VAL A 52 0.78 -4.66 1.47
CA VAL A 52 -0.65 -4.95 1.46
C VAL A 52 -1.18 -4.73 0.04
N SER A 53 -1.47 -5.83 -0.64
CA SER A 53 -2.20 -5.86 -1.91
C SER A 53 -3.62 -6.35 -1.66
N LEU A 54 -4.54 -6.11 -2.59
CA LEU A 54 -5.95 -6.32 -2.35
C LEU A 54 -6.47 -7.49 -3.17
N PHE A 55 -6.01 -7.65 -4.41
CA PHE A 55 -6.41 -8.77 -5.26
C PHE A 55 -5.31 -9.27 -6.19
N GLU A 56 -5.58 -10.45 -6.73
CA GLU A 56 -4.90 -11.06 -7.86
C GLU A 56 -5.96 -11.54 -8.87
N ILE A 57 -5.69 -11.46 -10.17
CA ILE A 57 -6.69 -11.83 -11.20
C ILE A 57 -6.73 -13.35 -11.38
N GLY A 58 -5.56 -13.96 -11.45
CA GLY A 58 -5.37 -15.38 -11.68
C GLY A 58 -4.48 -15.99 -10.63
N LYS A 59 -3.30 -16.44 -11.06
CA LYS A 59 -2.27 -16.99 -10.19
C LYS A 59 -1.42 -15.85 -9.64
N ASP A 60 -0.73 -16.15 -8.55
CA ASP A 60 0.25 -15.20 -8.02
C ASP A 60 1.49 -15.00 -8.91
N GLU A 61 1.64 -15.78 -10.00
CA GLU A 61 2.79 -15.75 -10.92
C GLU A 61 2.42 -16.27 -12.32
N GLY A 62 3.01 -15.65 -13.34
CA GLY A 62 3.14 -16.23 -14.69
C GLY A 62 1.92 -16.07 -15.59
N ASP A 63 0.95 -15.26 -15.21
CA ASP A 63 -0.21 -14.85 -16.00
C ASP A 63 -0.42 -13.32 -15.95
N VAL A 64 -1.65 -12.84 -16.15
CA VAL A 64 -1.93 -11.39 -16.10
C VAL A 64 -1.88 -10.94 -14.64
N ALA A 65 -0.93 -10.05 -14.34
CA ALA A 65 -0.76 -9.51 -13.00
C ALA A 65 -1.93 -8.60 -12.60
N GLY A 66 -2.54 -8.92 -11.46
CA GLY A 66 -3.20 -7.97 -10.58
C GLY A 66 -2.18 -7.27 -9.68
N GLU A 67 -2.60 -6.88 -8.48
CA GLU A 67 -1.76 -6.02 -7.64
C GLU A 67 -0.60 -6.75 -6.98
N PHE A 68 -0.69 -8.06 -6.75
CA PHE A 68 0.25 -8.78 -5.89
C PHE A 68 1.43 -9.42 -6.65
N GLN A 69 1.19 -9.95 -7.84
CA GLN A 69 2.13 -10.77 -8.60
C GLN A 69 3.52 -10.12 -8.81
N LEU A 70 3.56 -8.82 -9.13
CA LEU A 70 4.84 -8.12 -9.31
C LEU A 70 5.62 -8.00 -8.00
N TRP A 71 4.94 -7.72 -6.89
CA TRP A 71 5.57 -7.70 -5.57
C TRP A 71 6.14 -9.07 -5.22
N LYS A 72 5.34 -10.12 -5.36
CA LYS A 72 5.78 -11.49 -5.07
C LYS A 72 7.02 -11.87 -5.86
N THR A 73 6.96 -11.71 -7.18
CA THR A 73 8.03 -12.12 -8.10
C THR A 73 9.30 -11.30 -7.86
N ARG A 74 9.20 -9.97 -7.85
CA ARG A 74 10.37 -9.08 -7.85
C ARG A 74 10.94 -8.83 -6.45
N ARG A 75 10.19 -9.08 -5.37
CA ARG A 75 10.70 -9.09 -3.99
C ARG A 75 11.13 -10.47 -3.51
N GLY A 76 11.01 -11.50 -4.35
CA GLY A 76 11.38 -12.87 -3.99
C GLY A 76 10.60 -13.38 -2.78
N LEU A 77 9.31 -13.08 -2.70
CA LEU A 77 8.41 -13.57 -1.62
C LEU A 77 8.12 -15.06 -1.85
N THR A 78 9.14 -15.89 -1.65
CA THR A 78 9.16 -17.30 -2.04
C THR A 78 8.66 -18.23 -0.94
N GLN A 79 8.71 -17.80 0.32
CA GLN A 79 8.22 -18.58 1.45
C GLN A 79 6.72 -18.38 1.62
N ARG A 80 5.93 -19.35 1.17
CA ARG A 80 4.49 -19.41 1.45
C ARG A 80 4.25 -19.74 2.92
N ILE A 81 3.40 -18.97 3.60
CA ILE A 81 2.99 -19.19 4.99
C ILE A 81 1.47 -19.35 5.02
N PRO A 82 0.95 -20.52 5.48
CA PRO A 82 -0.50 -20.73 5.59
C PRO A 82 -1.18 -19.67 6.47
N PHE A 83 -2.27 -19.10 5.95
CA PHE A 83 -3.06 -18.06 6.62
C PHE A 83 -4.56 -18.36 6.51
N PRO A 84 -5.03 -19.47 7.10
CA PRO A 84 -6.40 -19.97 6.94
C PRO A 84 -7.48 -19.02 7.49
N GLN A 85 -7.09 -18.07 8.35
CA GLN A 85 -7.97 -17.04 8.89
C GLN A 85 -8.10 -15.80 7.98
N GLY A 86 -7.37 -15.73 6.86
CA GLY A 86 -7.43 -14.65 5.89
C GLY A 86 -7.98 -15.07 4.53
N PHE A 87 -7.99 -14.13 3.60
CA PHE A 87 -8.47 -14.36 2.24
C PHE A 87 -7.49 -15.20 1.41
N HIS A 88 -6.19 -15.04 1.65
CA HIS A 88 -5.11 -15.62 0.87
C HIS A 88 -3.93 -15.99 1.76
N ASP A 89 -3.12 -16.97 1.35
CA ASP A 89 -1.87 -17.26 2.06
C ASP A 89 -0.89 -16.08 1.97
N LEU A 90 -0.05 -15.99 2.98
CA LEU A 90 0.99 -14.97 3.07
C LEU A 90 2.24 -15.44 2.33
N TYR A 91 3.02 -14.49 1.82
CA TYR A 91 4.31 -14.79 1.20
C TYR A 91 5.41 -13.92 1.77
N TYR A 92 6.52 -14.54 2.10
CA TYR A 92 7.58 -13.91 2.87
C TYR A 92 8.94 -14.11 2.19
N ASN A 93 9.82 -13.13 2.35
CA ASN A 93 11.23 -13.27 2.02
C ASN A 93 12.04 -13.25 3.33
N PRO A 94 12.70 -14.36 3.72
CA PRO A 94 13.41 -14.42 4.99
C PRO A 94 14.73 -13.62 5.03
N GLU A 95 15.28 -13.24 3.89
CA GLU A 95 16.48 -12.43 3.80
C GLU A 95 16.15 -10.94 4.00
N THR A 96 15.13 -10.46 3.31
CA THR A 96 14.72 -9.04 3.37
C THR A 96 13.74 -8.75 4.50
N GLN A 97 13.06 -9.78 5.02
CA GLN A 97 11.99 -9.69 6.01
C GLN A 97 10.77 -8.89 5.51
N VAL A 98 10.52 -8.96 4.19
CA VAL A 98 9.31 -8.42 3.57
C VAL A 98 8.23 -9.50 3.57
N LEU A 99 7.04 -9.11 4.03
CA LEU A 99 5.83 -9.94 4.04
C LEU A 99 4.82 -9.36 3.06
N GLY A 100 4.26 -10.19 2.20
CA GLY A 100 3.14 -9.84 1.32
C GLY A 100 1.84 -10.44 1.84
N VAL A 101 0.77 -9.64 1.84
CA VAL A 101 -0.59 -10.06 2.15
C VAL A 101 -1.54 -9.63 1.04
N VAL A 102 -2.46 -10.51 0.65
CA VAL A 102 -3.58 -10.19 -0.24
C VAL A 102 -4.85 -10.18 0.60
N THR A 103 -5.46 -9.00 0.75
CA THR A 103 -6.59 -8.85 1.68
C THR A 103 -7.91 -9.37 1.13
N GLY A 104 -8.05 -9.41 -0.19
CA GLY A 104 -9.33 -9.45 -0.88
C GLY A 104 -9.95 -8.06 -1.00
N VAL A 105 -10.82 -7.91 -2.00
CA VAL A 105 -11.51 -6.66 -2.34
C VAL A 105 -12.56 -6.28 -1.29
N GLY A 106 -12.61 -4.98 -0.97
CA GLY A 106 -13.60 -4.36 -0.11
C GLY A 106 -13.22 -4.28 1.37
N THR A 107 -13.69 -3.21 2.04
CA THR A 107 -13.47 -2.83 3.44
C THR A 107 -13.67 -3.99 4.42
N ALA A 108 -14.70 -4.83 4.22
CA ALA A 108 -14.94 -5.96 5.12
C ALA A 108 -13.80 -6.99 5.10
N ARG A 109 -13.28 -7.32 3.90
CA ARG A 109 -12.17 -8.26 3.73
C ARG A 109 -10.85 -7.64 4.16
N SER A 110 -10.58 -6.39 3.78
CA SER A 110 -9.37 -5.68 4.17
C SER A 110 -9.24 -5.49 5.68
N THR A 111 -10.34 -5.16 6.36
CA THR A 111 -10.38 -5.09 7.83
C THR A 111 -10.08 -6.46 8.45
N ALA A 112 -10.78 -7.50 8.01
CA ALA A 112 -10.66 -8.84 8.59
C ALA A 112 -9.25 -9.42 8.40
N ALA A 113 -8.69 -9.33 7.18
CA ALA A 113 -7.36 -9.85 6.87
C ALA A 113 -6.26 -9.09 7.63
N THR A 114 -6.34 -7.77 7.70
CA THR A 114 -5.37 -6.93 8.43
C THR A 114 -5.43 -7.21 9.93
N MET A 115 -6.63 -7.28 10.51
CA MET A 115 -6.81 -7.63 11.92
C MET A 115 -6.31 -9.04 12.23
N ALA A 116 -6.62 -10.00 11.36
CA ALA A 116 -6.16 -11.38 11.50
C ALA A 116 -4.63 -11.48 11.46
N LEU A 117 -3.95 -10.71 10.60
CA LEU A 117 -2.49 -10.68 10.52
C LEU A 117 -1.90 -10.00 11.76
N GLY A 118 -2.42 -8.83 12.14
CA GLY A 118 -1.94 -8.09 13.31
C GLY A 118 -2.08 -8.84 14.63
N LEU A 119 -3.09 -9.70 14.78
CA LEU A 119 -3.28 -10.52 15.98
C LEU A 119 -2.46 -11.82 15.96
N ASP A 120 -2.04 -12.29 14.79
CA ASP A 120 -1.30 -13.54 14.62
C ASP A 120 0.08 -13.46 15.31
N GLN A 121 0.25 -14.19 16.41
CA GLN A 121 1.49 -14.13 17.22
C GLN A 121 2.69 -14.76 16.53
N ARG A 122 2.49 -15.41 15.38
CA ARG A 122 3.58 -15.90 14.56
C ARG A 122 4.47 -14.80 13.98
N PHE A 123 4.02 -13.53 14.00
CA PHE A 123 4.75 -12.39 13.45
C PHE A 123 4.95 -11.29 14.51
N ASP A 124 6.12 -10.68 14.51
CA ASP A 124 6.38 -9.42 15.20
C ASP A 124 6.22 -8.27 14.20
N LEU A 125 5.09 -7.57 14.34
CA LEU A 125 4.67 -6.47 13.47
C LEU A 125 4.80 -5.09 14.15
N SER A 126 5.29 -5.07 15.40
CA SER A 126 5.29 -3.89 16.27
C SER A 126 6.11 -2.71 15.73
N ARG A 127 7.04 -2.99 14.81
CA ARG A 127 7.89 -1.98 14.14
C ARG A 127 7.82 -2.04 12.62
N SER A 128 6.94 -2.86 12.05
CA SER A 128 6.85 -3.00 10.60
C SER A 128 6.29 -1.74 9.96
N TYR A 129 6.82 -1.38 8.80
CA TYR A 129 6.14 -0.45 7.89
C TYR A 129 5.07 -1.20 7.11
N TRP A 130 3.93 -0.56 6.91
CA TRP A 130 2.83 -1.11 6.11
C TRP A 130 2.67 -0.25 4.88
N LEU A 131 2.90 -0.83 3.70
CA LEU A 131 2.68 -0.19 2.42
C LEU A 131 1.40 -0.78 1.82
N VAL A 132 0.30 -0.02 1.89
CA VAL A 132 -0.90 -0.32 1.11
C VAL A 132 -0.64 0.10 -0.32
N ALA A 133 -0.63 -0.88 -1.22
CA ALA A 133 -0.31 -0.67 -2.63
C ALA A 133 -1.39 -1.35 -3.48
N GLY A 134 -2.23 -0.53 -4.10
CA GLY A 134 -3.29 -1.01 -4.99
C GLY A 134 -3.51 -0.08 -6.19
N ILE A 135 -4.24 -0.58 -7.17
CA ILE A 135 -4.74 0.27 -8.27
C ILE A 135 -5.98 1.04 -7.81
N ALA A 136 -6.40 2.02 -8.61
CA ALA A 136 -7.51 2.91 -8.28
C ALA A 136 -8.17 3.48 -9.54
N GLY A 137 -9.42 3.92 -9.39
CA GLY A 137 -9.95 4.97 -10.26
C GLY A 137 -9.25 6.30 -9.93
N ILE A 138 -8.90 7.09 -10.95
CA ILE A 138 -8.23 8.40 -10.79
C ILE A 138 -9.13 9.53 -11.28
N ASP A 139 -9.12 10.66 -10.58
CA ASP A 139 -9.81 11.87 -11.01
C ASP A 139 -9.05 12.53 -12.18
N PRO A 140 -9.66 12.68 -13.36
CA PRO A 140 -9.01 13.34 -14.49
C PRO A 140 -8.69 14.81 -14.23
N GLU A 141 -9.35 15.47 -13.26
CA GLU A 141 -9.02 16.86 -12.89
C GLU A 141 -7.59 16.96 -12.33
N ASP A 142 -7.10 15.91 -11.67
CA ASP A 142 -5.83 15.95 -10.94
C ASP A 142 -4.71 15.14 -11.60
N ALA A 143 -5.03 14.06 -12.31
CA ALA A 143 -4.00 13.19 -12.89
C ALA A 143 -4.52 12.24 -13.99
N SER A 144 -3.58 11.70 -14.75
CA SER A 144 -3.85 10.73 -15.83
C SER A 144 -3.72 9.27 -15.37
N ILE A 145 -4.38 8.36 -16.10
CA ILE A 145 -4.18 6.91 -15.97
C ILE A 145 -2.68 6.56 -15.98
N GLY A 146 -2.26 5.70 -15.07
CA GLY A 146 -0.88 5.27 -14.85
C GLY A 146 -0.14 6.11 -13.80
N SER A 147 -0.65 7.29 -13.45
CA SER A 147 -0.08 8.13 -12.38
C SER A 147 -0.25 7.46 -11.01
N VAL A 148 0.63 7.80 -10.07
CA VAL A 148 0.73 7.15 -8.76
C VAL A 148 0.69 8.18 -7.63
N ALA A 149 -0.32 8.09 -6.77
CA ALA A 149 -0.60 9.03 -5.70
C ALA A 149 -0.22 8.47 -4.32
N TRP A 150 0.53 9.27 -3.55
CA TRP A 150 0.70 9.09 -2.11
C TRP A 150 -0.43 9.79 -1.36
N ALA A 151 -1.21 9.04 -0.59
CA ALA A 151 -2.33 9.59 0.16
C ALA A 151 -1.93 9.95 1.58
N ARG A 152 -2.35 11.14 2.03
CA ARG A 152 -2.19 11.59 3.42
C ARG A 152 -3.47 11.36 4.22
N TYR A 153 -4.62 11.55 3.58
CA TYR A 153 -5.94 11.26 4.10
C TYR A 153 -6.54 10.06 3.37
N VAL A 154 -7.15 9.19 4.16
CA VAL A 154 -7.95 8.06 3.69
C VAL A 154 -9.36 8.28 4.23
N ILE A 155 -10.31 8.53 3.32
CA ILE A 155 -11.66 8.95 3.64
C ILE A 155 -12.63 7.80 3.39
N ASP A 156 -13.55 7.57 4.32
CA ASP A 156 -14.60 6.57 4.16
C ASP A 156 -15.81 7.14 3.42
N GLY A 157 -16.20 6.47 2.33
CA GLY A 157 -17.34 6.83 1.51
C GLY A 157 -18.66 6.18 1.93
N ASP A 158 -18.63 5.18 2.82
CA ASP A 158 -19.79 4.36 3.18
C ASP A 158 -20.47 4.82 4.49
N LEU A 159 -19.73 5.46 5.39
CA LEU A 159 -20.22 6.00 6.66
C LEU A 159 -20.97 7.34 6.46
N GLY A 160 -22.10 7.28 5.75
CA GLY A 160 -22.96 8.42 5.45
C GLY A 160 -24.44 8.04 5.39
N HIS A 161 -25.28 9.03 5.07
CA HIS A 161 -26.60 8.80 4.51
C HIS A 161 -26.51 8.86 3.00
N GLU A 162 -27.27 8.00 2.33
CA GLU A 162 -27.49 8.02 0.88
C GLU A 162 -29.00 8.01 0.62
N ILE A 163 -29.45 8.86 -0.29
CA ILE A 163 -30.79 8.84 -0.85
C ILE A 163 -30.71 8.26 -2.25
N ASP A 164 -31.65 7.37 -2.60
CA ASP A 164 -31.77 6.84 -3.97
C ASP A 164 -31.73 7.98 -4.98
N ALA A 165 -30.88 7.85 -6.00
CA ALA A 165 -30.60 8.92 -6.94
C ALA A 165 -31.85 9.48 -7.66
N ARG A 166 -32.93 8.70 -7.74
CA ARG A 166 -34.21 9.10 -8.36
C ARG A 166 -35.10 9.94 -7.44
N GLU A 167 -34.79 9.95 -6.15
CA GLU A 167 -35.56 10.62 -5.09
C GLU A 167 -34.81 11.82 -4.48
N ILE A 168 -33.61 12.13 -4.97
CA ILE A 168 -32.83 13.29 -4.54
C ILE A 168 -33.65 14.58 -4.79
N PRO A 169 -33.84 15.45 -3.77
CA PRO A 169 -34.47 16.75 -3.95
C PRO A 169 -33.77 17.59 -5.02
N ALA A 170 -34.53 18.32 -5.83
CA ALA A 170 -34.00 19.05 -6.97
C ALA A 170 -32.98 20.16 -6.62
N ASP A 171 -32.97 20.62 -5.37
CA ASP A 171 -32.05 21.62 -4.83
C ASP A 171 -30.78 21.03 -4.19
N TRP A 172 -30.60 19.70 -4.20
CA TRP A 172 -29.44 19.02 -3.63
C TRP A 172 -28.42 18.66 -4.72
N LYS A 173 -27.13 18.94 -4.47
CA LYS A 173 -26.03 18.55 -5.39
C LYS A 173 -25.80 17.03 -5.41
N SER A 174 -26.01 16.38 -4.27
CA SER A 174 -25.83 14.94 -4.08
C SER A 174 -26.84 14.41 -3.04
N GLY A 175 -27.18 13.12 -3.14
CA GLY A 175 -27.96 12.39 -2.13
C GLY A 175 -27.12 11.94 -0.93
N TYR A 176 -25.80 12.13 -0.99
CA TYR A 176 -24.87 11.74 0.07
C TYR A 176 -24.64 12.87 1.06
N PHE A 177 -24.74 12.58 2.35
CA PHE A 177 -24.45 13.55 3.41
C PHE A 177 -24.03 12.88 4.73
N PRO A 178 -23.24 13.55 5.58
CA PRO A 178 -22.77 12.96 6.83
C PRO A 178 -23.91 12.58 7.77
N ARG A 179 -23.73 11.47 8.48
CA ARG A 179 -24.61 11.13 9.60
C ARG A 179 -24.62 12.27 10.62
N GLN A 180 -25.73 12.43 11.34
CA GLN A 180 -25.92 13.48 12.35
C GLN A 180 -26.07 14.91 11.79
N THR A 181 -26.19 15.09 10.48
CA THR A 181 -26.47 16.38 9.83
C THR A 181 -27.91 16.42 9.29
N LYS A 182 -28.38 17.61 8.89
CA LYS A 182 -29.74 17.83 8.33
C LYS A 182 -29.81 17.74 6.81
N GLY A 183 -28.78 17.19 6.16
CA GLY A 183 -28.68 17.05 4.71
C GLY A 183 -27.36 17.58 4.15
N PRO A 184 -27.15 17.47 2.83
CA PRO A 184 -25.87 17.81 2.18
C PRO A 184 -25.51 19.30 2.27
N ASN A 185 -26.49 20.17 2.50
CA ASN A 185 -26.31 21.61 2.65
C ASN A 185 -26.06 22.04 4.11
N ASP A 186 -26.06 21.11 5.07
CA ASP A 186 -25.84 21.41 6.48
C ASP A 186 -24.35 21.50 6.81
N MET A 187 -23.82 22.72 6.70
CA MET A 187 -22.43 23.04 7.02
C MET A 187 -22.20 23.35 8.52
N LYS A 188 -23.23 23.21 9.37
CA LYS A 188 -23.13 23.58 10.79
C LYS A 188 -22.69 22.37 11.61
N GLY A 189 -21.52 22.50 12.24
CA GLY A 189 -21.01 21.51 13.19
C GLY A 189 -20.63 20.22 12.47
N LYS A 190 -19.40 20.17 11.96
CA LYS A 190 -18.83 18.93 11.42
C LYS A 190 -18.87 17.85 12.52
N PRO A 191 -19.47 16.66 12.25
CA PRO A 191 -19.45 15.56 13.21
C PRO A 191 -18.02 15.18 13.61
N ASP A 192 -17.87 14.63 14.81
CA ASP A 192 -16.61 14.03 15.24
C ASP A 192 -16.28 12.84 14.30
N PRO A 193 -15.15 12.87 13.58
CA PRO A 193 -14.77 11.80 12.66
C PRO A 193 -14.16 10.57 13.35
N SER A 194 -14.16 10.52 14.68
CA SER A 194 -13.63 9.39 15.45
C SER A 194 -14.36 8.06 15.20
N GLY A 195 -15.48 8.09 14.47
CA GLY A 195 -16.24 6.91 14.04
C GLY A 195 -15.65 6.16 12.84
N GLY A 196 -14.53 6.64 12.28
CA GLY A 196 -13.85 6.02 11.13
C GLY A 196 -14.13 6.72 9.80
N GLU A 197 -14.73 7.92 9.81
CA GLU A 197 -15.03 8.69 8.61
C GLU A 197 -13.77 9.24 7.91
N VAL A 198 -12.69 9.48 8.65
CA VAL A 198 -11.38 9.86 8.11
C VAL A 198 -10.24 9.28 8.94
N PHE A 199 -9.24 8.77 8.23
CA PHE A 199 -7.95 8.40 8.77
C PHE A 199 -6.87 9.30 8.16
N GLN A 200 -5.92 9.73 8.97
CA GLN A 200 -4.74 10.45 8.51
C GLN A 200 -3.52 9.55 8.75
N VAL A 201 -2.76 9.26 7.69
CA VAL A 201 -1.45 8.61 7.84
C VAL A 201 -0.43 9.61 8.36
N ASN A 202 0.73 9.15 8.81
CA ASN A 202 1.79 10.04 9.30
C ASN A 202 2.23 11.01 8.17
N PRO A 203 1.95 12.32 8.29
CA PRO A 203 2.19 13.27 7.20
C PRO A 203 3.68 13.49 6.93
N THR A 204 4.55 13.27 7.92
CA THR A 204 6.00 13.35 7.71
C THR A 204 6.50 12.18 6.88
N LEU A 205 6.00 10.96 7.17
CA LEU A 205 6.36 9.74 6.45
C LEU A 205 5.83 9.78 5.01
N GLU A 206 4.58 10.18 4.82
CA GLU A 206 3.97 10.36 3.49
C GLU A 206 4.77 11.38 2.66
N LYS A 207 5.03 12.57 3.21
CA LYS A 207 5.79 13.62 2.52
C LYS A 207 7.23 13.19 2.18
N TRP A 208 7.85 12.39 3.05
CA TRP A 208 9.15 11.79 2.79
C TRP A 208 9.08 10.81 1.61
N ALA A 209 8.07 9.93 1.58
CA ALA A 209 7.88 8.97 0.50
C ALA A 209 7.66 9.68 -0.84
N TYR A 210 6.79 10.69 -0.88
CA TYR A 210 6.59 11.52 -2.07
C TYR A 210 7.90 12.17 -2.54
N ASN A 211 8.64 12.84 -1.66
CA ASN A 211 9.89 13.50 -2.04
C ASN A 211 10.96 12.53 -2.54
N LEU A 212 10.95 11.28 -2.08
CA LEU A 212 11.85 10.24 -2.54
C LEU A 212 11.52 9.77 -3.97
N THR A 213 10.25 9.85 -4.36
CA THR A 213 9.75 9.19 -5.58
C THR A 213 9.20 10.14 -6.66
N LYS A 214 8.97 11.41 -6.36
CA LYS A 214 8.28 12.37 -7.26
C LYS A 214 8.93 12.54 -8.64
N ASP A 215 10.24 12.33 -8.73
CA ASP A 215 11.02 12.50 -9.96
C ASP A 215 11.25 11.16 -10.69
N ILE A 216 10.56 10.08 -10.32
CA ILE A 216 10.65 8.79 -11.01
C ILE A 216 9.87 8.88 -12.33
N ASP A 217 10.55 8.57 -13.43
CA ASP A 217 9.91 8.39 -14.74
C ASP A 217 9.01 7.16 -14.71
N LEU A 218 7.72 7.36 -14.95
CA LEU A 218 6.74 6.29 -14.99
C LEU A 218 6.54 5.77 -16.42
N PRO A 219 6.61 4.44 -16.65
CA PRO A 219 6.23 3.83 -17.90
C PRO A 219 4.90 4.35 -18.47
N ASP A 220 4.92 4.65 -19.76
CA ASP A 220 3.78 5.08 -20.57
C ASP A 220 3.62 4.16 -21.79
N SER A 221 2.42 4.07 -22.35
CA SER A 221 2.16 3.28 -23.55
C SER A 221 1.26 4.02 -24.56
N PRO A 222 1.37 3.72 -25.87
CA PRO A 222 0.47 4.28 -26.86
C PRO A 222 -1.01 4.03 -26.57
N ALA A 223 -1.35 2.93 -25.89
CA ALA A 223 -2.72 2.59 -25.53
C ALA A 223 -3.28 3.53 -24.46
N ILE A 224 -2.56 3.73 -23.35
CA ILE A 224 -3.02 4.65 -22.29
C ILE A 224 -2.92 6.11 -22.73
N ALA A 225 -1.99 6.45 -23.63
CA ALA A 225 -1.93 7.76 -24.27
C ALA A 225 -3.15 8.06 -25.13
N ALA A 226 -3.62 7.08 -25.91
CA ALA A 226 -4.84 7.22 -26.70
C ALA A 226 -6.08 7.35 -25.81
N GLU A 227 -6.13 6.63 -24.69
CA GLU A 227 -7.26 6.73 -23.76
C GLU A 227 -7.33 8.11 -23.11
N ARG A 228 -6.23 8.56 -22.52
CA ARG A 228 -6.18 9.84 -21.79
C ARG A 228 -6.37 11.05 -22.71
N ALA A 229 -5.99 10.97 -23.99
CA ALA A 229 -6.24 12.02 -24.97
C ALA A 229 -7.73 12.36 -25.16
N ARG A 230 -8.65 11.46 -24.79
CA ARG A 230 -10.10 11.66 -24.89
C ARG A 230 -10.64 12.63 -23.83
N PHE A 231 -9.90 12.88 -22.76
CA PHE A 231 -10.28 13.77 -21.66
C PHE A 231 -9.92 15.23 -21.98
N THR A 232 -10.48 15.77 -23.06
CA THR A 232 -10.08 17.07 -23.64
C THR A 232 -10.30 18.27 -22.74
N ASP A 233 -11.19 18.14 -21.76
CA ASP A 233 -11.54 19.21 -20.83
C ASP A 233 -10.71 19.15 -19.53
N TYR A 234 -9.79 18.17 -19.42
CA TYR A 234 -9.03 17.86 -18.21
C TYR A 234 -7.52 17.85 -18.50
N PRO A 235 -6.82 18.99 -18.36
CA PRO A 235 -5.41 19.10 -18.74
C PRO A 235 -4.50 18.09 -18.03
N HIS A 236 -4.63 17.92 -16.71
CA HIS A 236 -3.83 16.95 -15.94
C HIS A 236 -4.17 15.50 -16.31
N GLY A 237 -5.45 15.23 -16.60
CA GLY A 237 -5.90 13.96 -17.16
C GLY A 237 -5.22 13.56 -18.47
N GLN A 238 -4.66 14.51 -19.24
CA GLN A 238 -3.98 14.22 -20.51
C GLN A 238 -2.45 14.06 -20.39
N GLU A 239 -1.86 14.39 -19.25
CA GLU A 239 -0.41 14.33 -19.04
C GLU A 239 0.13 12.89 -19.11
N ALA A 240 1.42 12.73 -19.43
CA ALA A 240 2.07 11.44 -19.24
C ALA A 240 2.03 11.07 -17.74
N PRO A 241 2.00 9.77 -17.37
CA PRO A 241 1.96 9.34 -15.98
C PRO A 241 3.05 9.99 -15.11
N PHE A 242 2.67 10.42 -13.90
CA PHE A 242 3.60 11.02 -12.93
C PHE A 242 3.27 10.63 -11.49
N VAL A 243 4.17 10.96 -10.57
CA VAL A 243 3.98 10.74 -9.14
C VAL A 243 3.48 12.02 -8.47
N LEU A 244 2.43 11.91 -7.66
CA LEU A 244 1.82 13.04 -6.97
C LEU A 244 1.45 12.72 -5.51
N GLU A 245 1.13 13.77 -4.75
CA GLU A 245 0.40 13.67 -3.49
C GLU A 245 -1.09 13.79 -3.82
N GLY A 246 -1.93 12.97 -3.20
CA GLY A 246 -3.36 12.95 -3.51
C GLY A 246 -4.11 11.95 -2.64
N ASP A 247 -5.24 12.36 -2.08
CA ASP A 247 -5.94 11.58 -1.06
C ASP A 247 -6.91 10.57 -1.67
N THR A 248 -7.22 9.55 -0.87
CA THR A 248 -8.02 8.42 -1.30
C THR A 248 -9.39 8.40 -0.63
N LEU A 249 -10.45 8.22 -1.42
CA LEU A 249 -11.77 7.85 -0.91
C LEU A 249 -12.00 6.35 -1.11
N SER A 250 -12.23 5.62 -0.03
CA SER A 250 -12.58 4.19 -0.07
C SER A 250 -14.09 3.99 0.15
N ALA A 251 -14.74 3.24 -0.74
CA ALA A 251 -16.14 2.85 -0.62
C ALA A 251 -16.36 1.40 -1.12
N MET A 252 -17.35 0.71 -0.57
CA MET A 252 -17.69 -0.67 -0.96
C MET A 252 -18.39 -0.79 -2.32
N THR A 253 -18.74 0.35 -2.94
CA THR A 253 -19.37 0.42 -4.25
C THR A 253 -18.35 0.86 -5.30
N PHE A 254 -18.27 0.15 -6.42
CA PHE A 254 -17.60 0.66 -7.61
C PHE A 254 -18.49 1.72 -8.28
N TRP A 255 -18.36 2.96 -7.82
CA TRP A 255 -19.10 4.10 -8.34
C TRP A 255 -18.37 4.72 -9.54
N HIS A 256 -19.11 5.41 -10.41
CA HIS A 256 -18.54 6.02 -11.61
C HIS A 256 -19.39 7.18 -12.12
N GLY A 257 -18.75 8.18 -12.71
CA GLY A 257 -19.38 9.32 -13.39
C GLY A 257 -19.09 10.67 -12.73
N GLU A 258 -19.23 11.73 -13.52
CA GLU A 258 -18.91 13.11 -13.14
C GLU A 258 -19.58 13.54 -11.82
N LYS A 259 -20.86 13.19 -11.63
CA LYS A 259 -21.61 13.59 -10.42
C LYS A 259 -21.08 12.92 -9.15
N LEU A 260 -20.73 11.64 -9.23
CA LEU A 260 -20.17 10.90 -8.10
C LEU A 260 -18.71 11.28 -7.86
N THR A 261 -17.96 11.59 -8.93
CA THR A 261 -16.62 12.19 -8.82
C THR A 261 -16.68 13.55 -8.10
N GLY A 262 -17.66 14.39 -8.45
CA GLY A 262 -17.91 15.65 -7.75
C GLY A 262 -18.35 15.48 -6.30
N TRP A 263 -19.11 14.41 -5.97
CA TRP A 263 -19.38 14.04 -4.58
C TRP A 263 -18.11 13.65 -3.85
N ALA A 264 -17.26 12.81 -4.44
CA ALA A 264 -16.02 12.35 -3.82
C ALA A 264 -15.10 13.53 -3.48
N ASN A 265 -14.95 14.48 -4.40
CA ASN A 265 -14.25 15.75 -4.18
C ASN A 265 -14.80 16.53 -2.98
N ASP A 266 -16.12 16.75 -2.94
CA ASP A 266 -16.77 17.45 -1.83
C ASP A 266 -16.59 16.67 -0.50
N TRP A 267 -16.68 15.34 -0.54
CA TRP A 267 -16.62 14.45 0.62
C TRP A 267 -15.22 14.40 1.24
N VAL A 268 -14.18 14.28 0.42
CA VAL A 268 -12.78 14.34 0.88
C VAL A 268 -12.49 15.71 1.48
N ARG A 269 -12.89 16.79 0.81
CA ARG A 269 -12.73 18.15 1.32
C ARG A 269 -13.46 18.34 2.65
N TYR A 270 -14.68 17.82 2.77
CA TYR A 270 -15.45 17.90 4.01
C TYR A 270 -14.75 17.19 5.17
N TRP A 271 -14.40 15.91 5.00
CA TRP A 271 -13.85 15.07 6.08
C TRP A 271 -12.40 15.38 6.42
N SER A 272 -11.61 15.89 5.48
CA SER A 272 -10.25 16.42 5.76
C SER A 272 -10.25 17.83 6.35
N GLY A 273 -11.40 18.52 6.40
CA GLY A 273 -11.45 19.92 6.84
C GLY A 273 -10.79 20.88 5.84
N GLY A 274 -10.88 20.57 4.55
CA GLY A 274 -10.33 21.34 3.44
C GLY A 274 -8.83 21.18 3.25
N GLN A 275 -8.19 20.24 3.95
CA GLN A 275 -6.76 19.99 3.81
C GLN A 275 -6.44 18.96 2.73
N GLY A 276 -7.37 18.04 2.48
CA GLY A 276 -7.18 16.97 1.51
C GLY A 276 -7.81 17.25 0.16
N GLU A 277 -7.31 16.55 -0.86
CA GLU A 277 -7.75 16.64 -2.25
C GLU A 277 -8.01 15.24 -2.80
N PHE A 278 -9.18 15.03 -3.39
CA PHE A 278 -9.55 13.71 -3.90
C PHE A 278 -8.80 13.44 -5.20
N VAL A 279 -7.96 12.40 -5.22
CA VAL A 279 -7.26 12.00 -6.45
C VAL A 279 -7.60 10.57 -6.82
N THR A 280 -7.76 9.69 -5.83
CA THR A 280 -7.95 8.25 -6.10
C THR A 280 -9.17 7.67 -5.38
N SER A 281 -9.92 6.80 -6.07
CA SER A 281 -10.97 5.98 -5.50
C SER A 281 -10.47 4.57 -5.20
N ALA A 282 -10.90 3.99 -4.09
CA ALA A 282 -10.55 2.64 -3.68
C ALA A 282 -11.73 1.93 -2.97
N MET A 283 -11.53 0.69 -2.50
CA MET A 283 -12.54 -0.03 -1.73
C MET A 283 -12.03 -0.59 -0.40
N GLU A 284 -10.75 -0.40 -0.03
CA GLU A 284 -10.10 -1.19 1.02
C GLU A 284 -9.39 -0.38 2.10
N ASP A 285 -8.94 0.84 1.79
CA ASP A 285 -7.94 1.55 2.61
C ASP A 285 -8.49 1.86 4.00
N THR A 286 -9.77 2.24 4.10
CA THR A 286 -10.41 2.53 5.39
C THR A 286 -10.48 1.28 6.27
N GLY A 287 -10.66 0.10 5.68
CA GLY A 287 -10.64 -1.16 6.42
C GLY A 287 -9.25 -1.51 6.96
N VAL A 288 -8.20 -1.29 6.16
CA VAL A 288 -6.81 -1.47 6.61
C VAL A 288 -6.51 -0.47 7.74
N MET A 289 -6.82 0.82 7.54
CA MET A 289 -6.56 1.87 8.53
C MET A 289 -7.35 1.66 9.82
N GLN A 290 -8.59 1.17 9.73
CA GLN A 290 -9.41 0.85 10.89
C GLN A 290 -8.80 -0.29 11.71
N ALA A 291 -8.37 -1.37 11.04
CA ALA A 291 -7.74 -2.50 11.70
C ALA A 291 -6.40 -2.09 12.34
N VAL A 292 -5.55 -1.36 11.62
CA VAL A 292 -4.27 -0.84 12.15
C VAL A 292 -4.51 0.04 13.36
N THR A 293 -5.51 0.94 13.32
CA THR A 293 -5.82 1.82 14.45
C THR A 293 -6.13 1.04 15.73
N TYR A 294 -6.86 -0.07 15.63
CA TYR A 294 -7.15 -0.90 16.81
C TYR A 294 -5.97 -1.78 17.24
N LEU A 295 -5.18 -2.28 16.29
CA LEU A 295 -3.97 -3.05 16.58
C LEU A 295 -2.88 -2.19 17.25
N ASP A 296 -2.80 -0.91 16.88
CA ASP A 296 -1.88 0.07 17.47
C ASP A 296 -2.19 0.31 18.95
N GLN A 297 -3.47 0.42 19.31
CA GLN A 297 -3.93 0.59 20.69
C GLN A 297 -3.50 -0.55 21.63
N ILE A 298 -3.18 -1.73 21.08
CA ILE A 298 -2.69 -2.89 21.83
C ILE A 298 -1.21 -3.20 21.55
N GLY A 299 -0.49 -2.30 20.88
CA GLY A 299 0.95 -2.40 20.61
C GLY A 299 1.35 -3.50 19.65
N ARG A 300 0.43 -3.98 18.80
CA ARG A 300 0.71 -5.05 17.83
C ARG A 300 1.27 -4.52 16.51
N VAL A 301 0.96 -3.28 16.17
CA VAL A 301 1.48 -2.53 15.02
C VAL A 301 1.74 -1.08 15.47
N ASP A 302 2.41 -0.31 14.64
CA ASP A 302 2.62 1.13 14.85
C ASP A 302 1.91 1.88 13.71
N ARG A 303 0.84 2.60 14.04
CA ARG A 303 0.03 3.32 13.04
C ARG A 303 0.82 4.41 12.31
N ASP A 304 1.86 4.97 12.94
CA ASP A 304 2.67 6.03 12.33
C ASP A 304 3.63 5.50 11.24
N ARG A 305 3.60 4.19 10.98
CA ARG A 305 4.39 3.49 9.94
C ARG A 305 3.56 2.99 8.75
N VAL A 306 2.34 3.49 8.58
CA VAL A 306 1.51 3.16 7.42
C VAL A 306 1.68 4.20 6.31
N LEU A 307 1.80 3.71 5.09
CA LEU A 307 1.77 4.46 3.84
C LEU A 307 0.67 3.89 2.93
N VAL A 308 0.00 4.78 2.19
CA VAL A 308 -1.05 4.40 1.24
C VAL A 308 -0.66 4.94 -0.14
N LEU A 309 -0.54 4.02 -1.10
CA LEU A 309 -0.10 4.26 -2.46
C LEU A 309 -1.14 3.71 -3.43
N ARG A 310 -1.64 4.56 -4.33
CA ARG A 310 -2.64 4.20 -5.33
C ARG A 310 -2.19 4.57 -6.73
N ALA A 311 -2.39 3.66 -7.69
CA ALA A 311 -2.07 3.91 -9.11
C ALA A 311 -3.33 3.90 -9.99
N GLY A 312 -3.53 4.91 -10.82
CA GLY A 312 -4.73 5.05 -11.64
C GLY A 312 -4.82 3.99 -12.75
N SER A 313 -5.71 3.00 -12.63
CA SER A 313 -5.97 1.99 -13.68
C SER A 313 -7.02 2.44 -14.69
N ASN A 314 -7.92 3.33 -14.26
CA ASN A 314 -9.03 3.88 -15.03
C ASN A 314 -9.41 5.25 -14.45
N PHE A 315 -10.24 6.00 -15.16
CA PHE A 315 -10.79 7.24 -14.62
C PHE A 315 -12.07 6.98 -13.80
N THR A 316 -12.34 7.85 -12.82
CA THR A 316 -13.56 7.84 -11.98
C THR A 316 -14.81 8.27 -12.74
N MET A 317 -14.64 8.83 -13.94
CA MET A 317 -15.72 9.35 -14.78
C MET A 317 -15.40 9.19 -16.28
N PRO A 318 -16.41 9.27 -17.17
CA PRO A 318 -16.20 9.18 -18.61
C PRO A 318 -15.56 10.46 -19.17
N PRO A 319 -14.91 10.40 -20.35
CA PRO A 319 -14.47 11.58 -21.07
C PRO A 319 -15.68 12.36 -21.63
N PRO A 320 -15.48 13.64 -22.03
CA PRO A 320 -16.54 14.46 -22.62
C PRO A 320 -17.28 13.75 -23.78
N GLY A 321 -18.61 13.85 -23.76
CA GLY A 321 -19.48 13.29 -24.80
C GLY A 321 -19.83 11.80 -24.66
N ILE A 322 -19.40 11.13 -23.59
CA ILE A 322 -19.75 9.73 -23.31
C ILE A 322 -20.53 9.64 -22.00
N ASP A 323 -21.60 8.85 -21.97
CA ASP A 323 -22.38 8.66 -20.76
C ASP A 323 -21.70 7.69 -19.77
N ALA A 324 -21.94 7.91 -18.48
CA ALA A 324 -21.28 7.16 -17.41
C ALA A 324 -21.66 5.67 -17.40
N ALA A 325 -22.88 5.29 -17.81
CA ALA A 325 -23.30 3.90 -17.81
C ALA A 325 -22.59 3.10 -18.90
N THR A 326 -22.55 3.63 -20.13
CA THR A 326 -21.83 3.01 -21.25
C THR A 326 -20.34 2.86 -20.93
N TYR A 327 -19.71 3.89 -20.37
CA TYR A 327 -18.29 3.85 -20.02
C TYR A 327 -18.01 2.83 -18.92
N LEU A 328 -18.78 2.84 -17.82
CA LEU A 328 -18.60 1.88 -16.73
C LEU A 328 -18.75 0.43 -17.19
N LEU A 329 -19.72 0.13 -18.06
CA LEU A 329 -19.90 -1.23 -18.59
C LEU A 329 -18.68 -1.72 -19.39
N ARG A 330 -17.98 -0.80 -20.07
CA ARG A 330 -16.70 -1.12 -20.73
C ARG A 330 -15.59 -1.38 -19.72
N GLU A 331 -15.51 -0.62 -18.63
CA GLU A 331 -14.48 -0.85 -17.60
C GLU A 331 -14.62 -2.24 -16.94
N ASN A 332 -15.82 -2.84 -16.93
CA ASN A 332 -16.01 -4.23 -16.48
C ASN A 332 -15.39 -5.29 -17.41
N GLU A 333 -15.05 -4.93 -18.65
CA GLU A 333 -14.36 -5.82 -19.60
C GLU A 333 -12.83 -5.76 -19.45
N GLY A 334 -12.33 -4.84 -18.61
CA GLY A 334 -10.92 -4.64 -18.31
C GLY A 334 -10.56 -3.15 -18.28
N TYR A 335 -9.58 -2.79 -17.46
CA TYR A 335 -9.13 -1.40 -17.34
C TYR A 335 -8.07 -1.07 -18.40
N ALA A 336 -8.27 0.04 -19.11
CA ALA A 336 -7.33 0.50 -20.13
C ALA A 336 -5.89 0.69 -19.58
N GLY A 337 -5.77 1.05 -18.31
CA GLY A 337 -4.50 1.29 -17.63
C GLY A 337 -4.01 0.19 -16.71
N LEU A 338 -4.63 -0.99 -16.67
CA LEU A 338 -4.29 -2.03 -15.68
C LEU A 338 -2.78 -2.33 -15.66
N GLU A 339 -2.20 -2.71 -16.79
CA GLU A 339 -0.78 -3.10 -16.88
C GLU A 339 0.15 -1.96 -16.43
N ALA A 340 -0.09 -0.75 -16.93
CA ALA A 340 0.71 0.43 -16.57
C ALA A 340 0.57 0.77 -15.08
N SER A 341 -0.66 0.72 -14.53
CA SER A 341 -0.91 1.04 -13.13
C SER A 341 -0.22 0.06 -12.18
N VAL A 342 -0.28 -1.25 -12.46
CA VAL A 342 0.39 -2.27 -11.64
C VAL A 342 1.91 -2.13 -11.71
N GLU A 343 2.47 -1.87 -12.91
CA GLU A 343 3.91 -1.64 -13.10
C GLU A 343 4.38 -0.38 -12.36
N ASN A 344 3.66 0.73 -12.50
CA ASN A 344 4.02 2.01 -11.91
C ASN A 344 3.85 1.99 -10.38
N LEU A 345 2.80 1.31 -9.88
CA LEU A 345 2.60 1.05 -8.46
C LEU A 345 3.80 0.34 -7.84
N TYR A 346 4.26 -0.75 -8.48
CA TYR A 346 5.47 -1.45 -8.04
C TYR A 346 6.69 -0.55 -8.14
N THR A 347 6.88 0.15 -9.26
CA THR A 347 8.05 1.01 -9.51
C THR A 347 8.22 2.07 -8.42
N VAL A 348 7.14 2.77 -8.05
CA VAL A 348 7.17 3.82 -7.03
C VAL A 348 7.28 3.23 -5.63
N GLY A 349 6.41 2.28 -5.29
CA GLY A 349 6.40 1.68 -3.95
C GLY A 349 7.70 0.94 -3.64
N SER A 350 8.29 0.27 -4.63
CA SER A 350 9.53 -0.48 -4.44
C SER A 350 10.68 0.44 -4.02
N ARG A 351 10.78 1.66 -4.56
CA ARG A 351 11.82 2.61 -4.17
C ARG A 351 11.76 2.96 -2.67
N VAL A 352 10.55 3.12 -2.13
CA VAL A 352 10.35 3.36 -0.69
C VAL A 352 10.74 2.14 0.14
N VAL A 353 10.30 0.95 -0.27
CA VAL A 353 10.68 -0.30 0.41
C VAL A 353 12.19 -0.49 0.43
N ASP A 354 12.89 -0.22 -0.68
CA ASP A 354 14.35 -0.32 -0.74
C ASP A 354 15.02 0.62 0.25
N GLU A 355 14.61 1.89 0.29
CA GLU A 355 15.18 2.88 1.21
C GLU A 355 14.93 2.51 2.68
N LEU A 356 13.73 1.97 2.99
CA LEU A 356 13.40 1.49 4.33
C LEU A 356 14.30 0.32 4.76
N LEU A 357 14.55 -0.63 3.85
CA LEU A 357 15.39 -1.80 4.11
C LEU A 357 16.87 -1.42 4.24
N ASP A 358 17.38 -0.59 3.33
CA ASP A 358 18.78 -0.15 3.29
C ASP A 358 19.18 0.67 4.53
N LYS A 359 18.22 1.40 5.10
CA LYS A 359 18.42 2.23 6.30
C LYS A 359 17.69 1.69 7.52
N TRP A 360 17.41 0.39 7.55
CA TRP A 360 16.61 -0.24 8.61
C TRP A 360 17.12 0.05 10.02
N ASP A 361 18.44 0.10 10.24
CA ASP A 361 18.99 0.37 11.58
C ASP A 361 18.62 1.75 12.13
N ARG A 362 18.32 2.72 11.25
CA ARG A 362 17.74 4.01 11.65
C ARG A 362 16.22 3.90 11.73
N TYR A 363 15.60 3.38 10.69
CA TYR A 363 14.15 3.46 10.53
C TYR A 363 13.37 2.53 11.47
N LYS A 364 13.98 1.46 11.98
CA LYS A 364 13.37 0.62 13.02
C LYS A 364 13.06 1.38 14.31
N ASP A 365 13.84 2.42 14.63
CA ASP A 365 13.75 3.16 15.89
C ASP A 365 13.09 4.54 15.73
N ALA A 366 13.11 5.13 14.52
CA ALA A 366 12.45 6.39 14.22
C ALA A 366 11.94 6.43 12.78
N THR A 367 10.71 6.91 12.56
CA THR A 367 10.22 7.19 11.20
C THR A 367 11.07 8.28 10.52
N PRO A 368 11.18 8.28 9.18
CA PRO A 368 12.06 9.17 8.42
C PRO A 368 11.97 10.67 8.75
#